data_AF-A0A4C1VFL0-F1
#
_entry.id   AF-A0A4C1VFL0-F1
#
_cell.length_a   1.000
_cell.length_b   1.000
_cell.length_c   1.000
_cell.angle_alpha   90.00
_cell.angle_beta   90.00
_cell.angle_gamma   90.00
#
_symmetry.space_group_name_H-M   'P 1'
#
loop_
_entity.id
_entity.type
_entity.pdbx_description
1 polymer ?
#
loop_
_entity_poly.entity_id
_entity_poly.type
_entity_poly.pdbx_seq_one_letter_code
_entity_poly.pdbx_strand_id
1 'polypeptide(L)'
;MLVRDPINKSIAKQTQEINGVLITPMDTIKYLGTYLTSELSRRDTIKARCKQAIRNAKGLIPFIKKTKMHWKIAKLIYKMVISPSMTYGLNVVALTKSNRTRLRQYEREILKDMLQAARNQSKLKTQEILEGKTITKIIKVRRICYYGHLLRRDQPHILNSALRYTTTERKVGRPIYIWEDSLRQDLNYHNRNQEEWDTLAQNKMEMKKSRG
;
A
#
# COMPACT_ATOMS: atom_id res chain seq x y z
N MET A 1 9.83 -5.93 -4.57
CA MET A 1 9.66 -4.59 -5.16
C MET A 1 9.63 -4.81 -6.66
N LEU A 2 8.56 -4.48 -7.39
CA LEU A 2 8.66 -4.57 -8.86
C LEU A 2 8.94 -3.18 -9.39
N VAL A 3 10.14 -3.07 -9.96
CA VAL A 3 10.64 -1.89 -10.66
C VAL A 3 9.75 -1.66 -11.86
N ARG A 4 9.23 -0.45 -12.03
CA ARG A 4 8.44 -0.08 -13.20
C ARG A 4 9.38 0.53 -14.22
N ASP A 5 9.34 0.06 -15.47
CA ASP A 5 10.06 0.72 -16.56
C ASP A 5 9.52 2.16 -16.72
N PRO A 6 10.37 3.19 -16.57
CA PRO A 6 9.96 4.58 -16.66
C PRO A 6 9.53 5.03 -18.07
N ILE A 7 9.85 4.27 -19.12
CA ILE A 7 9.57 4.61 -20.52
C ILE A 7 8.28 3.95 -21.01
N ASN A 8 7.71 2.99 -20.27
CA ASN A 8 6.49 2.26 -20.62
C ASN A 8 6.55 1.67 -22.05
N LYS A 9 7.72 1.14 -22.44
CA LYS A 9 7.85 0.40 -23.69
C LYS A 9 7.08 -0.92 -23.53
N SER A 10 6.11 -1.16 -24.42
CA SER A 10 5.48 -2.47 -24.51
C SER A 10 6.56 -3.46 -24.96
N ILE A 11 6.93 -4.40 -24.09
CA ILE A 11 7.80 -5.50 -24.48
C ILE A 11 7.00 -6.37 -25.44
N ALA A 12 7.55 -6.67 -26.63
CA ALA A 12 6.91 -7.55 -27.58
C ALA A 12 6.58 -8.89 -26.92
N LYS A 13 5.33 -9.33 -27.04
CA LYS A 13 4.87 -10.59 -26.45
C LYS A 13 5.53 -11.74 -27.18
N GLN A 14 6.52 -12.37 -26.55
CA GLN A 14 7.16 -13.57 -27.05
C GLN A 14 6.69 -14.77 -26.23
N THR A 15 6.29 -15.83 -26.92
CA THR A 15 6.08 -17.14 -26.29
C THR A 15 7.45 -17.64 -25.85
N GLN A 16 7.57 -18.04 -24.59
CA GLN A 16 8.80 -18.60 -24.02
C GLN A 16 8.55 -20.04 -23.62
N GLU A 17 9.50 -20.91 -23.92
CA GLU A 17 9.52 -22.27 -23.42
C GLU A 17 10.28 -22.29 -22.10
N ILE A 18 9.64 -22.75 -21.03
CA ILE A 18 10.26 -22.95 -19.72
C ILE A 18 10.01 -24.39 -19.32
N ASN A 19 11.08 -25.16 -19.13
CA ASN A 19 11.02 -26.57 -18.74
C ASN A 19 10.11 -27.43 -19.65
N GLY A 20 10.15 -27.24 -20.96
CA GLY A 20 9.32 -27.99 -21.92
C GLY A 20 7.87 -27.50 -22.03
N VAL A 21 7.50 -26.42 -21.34
CA VAL A 21 6.14 -25.85 -21.37
C VAL A 21 6.17 -24.51 -22.09
N LEU A 22 5.34 -24.38 -23.14
CA LEU A 22 5.12 -23.11 -23.83
C LEU A 22 4.25 -22.19 -22.97
N ILE A 23 4.84 -21.09 -22.49
CA ILE A 23 4.14 -20.09 -21.69
C ILE A 23 3.53 -19.04 -22.61
N THR A 24 2.20 -18.94 -22.57
CA THR A 24 1.46 -17.89 -23.30
C THR A 24 1.69 -16.53 -22.64
N PRO A 25 2.10 -15.49 -23.39
CA PRO A 25 2.27 -14.16 -22.84
C PRO A 25 0.92 -13.55 -22.46
N MET A 26 0.80 -13.06 -21.22
CA MET A 26 -0.41 -12.42 -20.71
C MET A 26 -0.13 -10.97 -20.29
N ASP A 27 -1.08 -10.07 -20.55
CA ASP A 27 -0.96 -8.67 -20.14
C ASP A 27 -1.18 -8.46 -18.64
N THR A 28 -1.87 -9.39 -17.99
CA THR A 28 -2.23 -9.29 -16.58
C THR A 28 -2.30 -10.67 -15.95
N ILE A 29 -1.54 -10.85 -14.87
CA ILE A 29 -1.59 -12.04 -14.03
C ILE A 29 -1.78 -11.64 -12.57
N LYS A 30 -2.58 -12.41 -11.83
CA LYS A 30 -2.77 -12.22 -10.40
C LYS A 30 -1.87 -13.18 -9.63
N TYR A 31 -0.91 -12.66 -8.89
CA TYR A 31 0.02 -13.42 -8.07
C TYR A 31 -0.01 -12.94 -6.61
N LEU A 32 -0.26 -13.85 -5.66
CA LEU A 32 -0.40 -13.54 -4.22
C LEU A 32 -1.36 -12.37 -3.93
N GLY A 33 -2.41 -12.27 -4.75
CA GLY A 33 -3.43 -11.20 -4.67
C GLY A 33 -2.96 -9.82 -5.18
N THR A 34 -1.80 -9.74 -5.83
CA THR A 34 -1.31 -8.55 -6.53
C THR A 34 -1.44 -8.78 -8.03
N TYR A 35 -1.84 -7.75 -8.77
CA TYR A 35 -1.87 -7.79 -10.23
C TYR A 35 -0.51 -7.33 -10.76
N LEU A 36 0.13 -8.21 -11.53
CA LEU A 36 1.28 -7.91 -12.35
C LEU A 36 0.74 -7.62 -13.75
N THR A 37 0.95 -6.40 -14.23
CA THR A 37 0.53 -6.00 -15.58
C THR A 37 1.75 -5.76 -16.45
N SER A 38 1.62 -5.84 -17.76
CA SER A 38 2.69 -5.53 -18.72
C SER A 38 3.24 -4.11 -18.56
N GLU A 39 2.38 -3.13 -18.22
CA GLU A 39 2.78 -1.75 -17.88
C GLU A 39 3.34 -1.57 -16.45
N LEU A 40 3.36 -2.66 -15.67
CA LEU A 40 3.67 -2.71 -14.24
C LEU A 40 2.84 -1.69 -13.43
N SER A 41 1.60 -1.46 -13.88
CA SER A 41 0.64 -0.55 -13.29
C SER A 41 0.10 -1.12 -11.98
N ARG A 42 -0.12 -0.24 -11.00
CA ARG A 42 -0.62 -0.64 -9.66
C ARG A 42 -2.10 -0.36 -9.47
N ARG A 43 -2.75 0.18 -10.51
CA ARG A 43 -4.16 0.57 -10.48
C ARG A 43 -5.05 -0.63 -10.18
N ASP A 44 -4.85 -1.76 -10.85
CA ASP A 44 -5.69 -2.95 -10.68
C ASP A 44 -5.51 -3.60 -9.33
N THR A 45 -4.27 -3.65 -8.82
CA THR A 45 -4.00 -4.09 -7.44
C THR A 45 -4.75 -3.24 -6.43
N ILE A 46 -4.61 -1.91 -6.50
CA ILE A 46 -5.28 -1.00 -5.55
C ILE A 46 -6.80 -1.14 -5.67
N LYS A 47 -7.34 -1.16 -6.89
CA LYS A 47 -8.77 -1.32 -7.16
C LYS A 47 -9.30 -2.63 -6.57
N ALA A 48 -8.60 -3.74 -6.80
CA ALA A 48 -9.01 -5.04 -6.29
C ALA A 48 -8.95 -5.12 -4.76
N ARG A 49 -7.91 -4.55 -4.13
CA ARG A 49 -7.78 -4.51 -2.66
C ARG A 49 -8.88 -3.67 -2.01
N CYS A 50 -9.17 -2.50 -2.57
CA CYS A 50 -10.27 -1.67 -2.08
C CYS A 50 -11.63 -2.36 -2.27
N LYS A 51 -11.88 -2.98 -3.42
CA LYS A 51 -13.09 -3.78 -3.64
C LYS A 51 -13.22 -4.91 -2.62
N GLN A 52 -12.13 -5.63 -2.33
CA GLN A 52 -12.14 -6.68 -1.30
C GLN A 52 -12.47 -6.12 0.07
N ALA A 53 -11.85 -5.02 0.47
CA ALA A 53 -12.10 -4.39 1.77
C ALA A 53 -13.55 -3.92 1.92
N ILE A 54 -14.15 -3.35 0.86
CA ILE A 54 -15.57 -2.98 0.86
C ILE A 54 -16.45 -4.22 1.02
N ARG A 55 -16.16 -5.31 0.28
CA ARG A 55 -16.91 -6.57 0.42
C ARG A 55 -16.83 -7.11 1.84
N ASN A 56 -15.64 -7.12 2.43
CA ASN A 56 -15.42 -7.56 3.81
C ASN A 56 -16.21 -6.68 4.80
N ALA A 57 -16.15 -5.35 4.63
CA ALA A 57 -16.89 -4.42 5.47
C ALA A 57 -18.40 -4.66 5.36
N LYS A 58 -18.94 -4.72 4.13
CA LYS A 58 -20.36 -4.97 3.85
C LYS A 58 -20.85 -6.30 4.44
N GLY A 59 -20.04 -7.36 4.40
CA GLY A 59 -20.36 -8.64 5.03
C GLY A 59 -20.44 -8.55 6.56
N LEU A 60 -19.68 -7.65 7.19
CA LEU A 60 -19.69 -7.44 8.64
C LEU A 60 -20.80 -6.49 9.10
N ILE A 61 -21.32 -5.61 8.24
CA ILE A 61 -22.36 -4.64 8.59
C ILE A 61 -23.61 -5.31 9.22
N PRO A 62 -24.20 -6.39 8.66
CA PRO A 62 -25.36 -7.05 9.27
C PRO A 62 -25.08 -7.58 10.68
N PHE A 63 -23.87 -8.13 10.89
CA PHE A 63 -23.45 -8.63 12.20
C PHE A 63 -23.34 -7.48 13.22
N ILE A 64 -22.65 -6.39 12.86
CA ILE A 64 -22.51 -5.19 13.70
C ILE A 64 -23.89 -4.65 14.13
N LYS A 65 -24.85 -4.60 13.19
CA LYS A 65 -26.23 -4.17 13.45
C LYS A 65 -26.95 -5.14 14.39
N LYS A 66 -26.93 -6.44 14.08
CA LYS A 66 -27.64 -7.48 14.85
C LYS A 66 -27.18 -7.52 16.30
N THR A 67 -25.87 -7.41 16.54
CA THR A 67 -25.30 -7.45 17.90
C THR A 67 -25.35 -6.09 18.61
N LYS A 68 -25.91 -5.04 17.99
CA LYS A 68 -25.94 -3.67 18.52
C LYS A 68 -24.54 -3.21 18.99
N MET A 69 -23.52 -3.51 18.20
CA MET A 69 -22.11 -3.37 18.59
C MET A 69 -21.76 -1.91 18.90
N HIS A 70 -21.03 -1.68 20.00
CA HIS A 70 -20.51 -0.36 20.31
C HIS A 70 -19.41 0.06 19.31
N TRP A 71 -19.38 1.35 18.92
CA TRP A 71 -18.41 1.87 17.96
C TRP A 71 -16.95 1.56 18.28
N LYS A 72 -16.55 1.58 19.56
CA LYS A 72 -15.19 1.22 19.99
C LYS A 72 -14.76 -0.18 19.48
N ILE A 73 -15.67 -1.14 19.46
CA ILE A 73 -15.42 -2.51 18.97
C ILE A 73 -15.41 -2.51 17.44
N ALA A 74 -16.38 -1.87 16.77
CA ALA A 74 -16.42 -1.76 15.31
C ALA A 74 -15.15 -1.06 14.76
N LYS A 75 -14.66 -0.03 15.46
CA LYS A 75 -13.39 0.65 15.17
C LYS A 75 -12.20 -0.29 15.28
N LEU A 76 -12.20 -1.20 16.26
CA LEU A 76 -11.15 -2.21 16.40
C LEU A 76 -11.17 -3.20 15.21
N ILE A 77 -12.35 -3.65 14.78
CA ILE A 77 -12.52 -4.48 13.58
C ILE A 77 -12.00 -3.76 12.34
N TYR A 78 -12.33 -2.47 12.18
CA TYR A 78 -11.77 -1.66 11.09
C TYR A 78 -10.23 -1.66 11.12
N LYS A 79 -9.64 -1.36 12.30
CA LYS A 79 -8.19 -1.29 12.48
C LYS A 79 -7.49 -2.64 12.22
N MET A 80 -8.08 -3.75 12.65
CA MET A 80 -7.44 -5.07 12.65
C MET A 80 -7.74 -5.92 11.41
N VAL A 81 -8.88 -5.73 10.76
CA VAL A 81 -9.33 -6.59 9.65
C VAL A 81 -9.41 -5.81 8.34
N ILE A 82 -10.11 -4.68 8.35
CA ILE A 82 -10.41 -3.95 7.11
C ILE A 82 -9.20 -3.15 6.61
N SER A 83 -8.54 -2.40 7.50
CA SER A 83 -7.35 -1.63 7.15
C SER A 83 -6.22 -2.51 6.60
N PRO A 84 -5.86 -3.65 7.22
CA PRO A 84 -4.90 -4.59 6.64
C PRO A 84 -5.33 -5.13 5.26
N SER A 85 -6.62 -5.42 5.05
CA SER A 85 -7.14 -5.86 3.76
C SER A 85 -6.92 -4.82 2.64
N MET A 86 -7.04 -3.52 2.95
CA MET A 86 -6.77 -2.43 2.00
C MET A 86 -5.28 -2.18 1.77
N THR A 87 -4.47 -2.31 2.81
CA THR A 87 -3.07 -1.85 2.82
C THR A 87 -2.05 -2.93 2.45
N TYR A 88 -2.46 -4.19 2.38
CA TYR A 88 -1.60 -5.30 2.02
C TYR A 88 -0.90 -5.04 0.67
N GLY A 89 0.42 -5.18 0.65
CA GLY A 89 1.26 -4.99 -0.54
C GLY A 89 1.44 -3.54 -0.99
N LEU A 90 0.80 -2.55 -0.36
CA LEU A 90 0.92 -1.15 -0.74
C LEU A 90 2.17 -0.45 -0.17
N ASN A 91 2.87 -1.09 0.76
CA ASN A 91 4.16 -0.65 1.28
C ASN A 91 5.29 -0.73 0.24
N VAL A 92 5.17 -1.62 -0.76
CA VAL A 92 6.14 -1.81 -1.85
C VAL A 92 5.74 -1.12 -3.16
N VAL A 93 4.76 -0.21 -3.09
CA VAL A 93 4.15 0.45 -4.26
C VAL A 93 4.29 1.97 -4.18
N ALA A 94 4.56 2.60 -5.32
CA ALA A 94 4.48 4.04 -5.50
C ALA A 94 3.02 4.50 -5.60
N LEU A 95 2.63 5.50 -4.80
CA LEU A 95 1.26 6.01 -4.78
C LEU A 95 1.15 7.37 -5.47
N THR A 96 0.47 7.40 -6.61
CA THR A 96 0.08 8.65 -7.28
C THR A 96 -0.96 9.43 -6.47
N LYS A 97 -1.15 10.73 -6.77
CA LYS A 97 -2.20 11.56 -6.15
C LYS A 97 -3.59 10.94 -6.33
N SER A 98 -3.90 10.43 -7.52
CA SER A 98 -5.18 9.76 -7.83
C SER A 98 -5.37 8.51 -6.96
N ASN A 99 -4.34 7.66 -6.84
CA ASN A 99 -4.40 6.47 -5.98
C ASN A 99 -4.67 6.83 -4.51
N ARG A 100 -4.00 7.87 -3.98
CA ARG A 100 -4.21 8.35 -2.61
C ARG A 100 -5.63 8.87 -2.40
N THR A 101 -6.19 9.62 -3.35
CA THR A 101 -7.57 10.12 -3.29
C THR A 101 -8.56 8.97 -3.27
N ARG A 102 -8.38 7.98 -4.16
CA ARG A 102 -9.27 6.82 -4.23
C ARG A 102 -9.22 5.96 -2.96
N LEU A 103 -8.03 5.76 -2.38
CA LEU A 103 -7.88 5.08 -1.09
C LEU A 103 -8.62 5.79 0.04
N ARG A 104 -8.51 7.13 0.11
CA ARG A 104 -9.25 7.93 1.11
C ARG A 104 -10.76 7.87 0.92
N GLN A 105 -11.23 7.87 -0.32
CA GLN A 105 -12.66 7.73 -0.61
C GLN A 105 -13.19 6.39 -0.09
N TYR A 106 -12.51 5.29 -0.40
CA TYR A 106 -12.90 3.96 0.08
C TYR A 106 -12.84 3.82 1.60
N GLU A 107 -11.80 4.37 2.24
CA GLU A 107 -11.72 4.44 3.71
C GLU A 107 -12.93 5.17 4.31
N ARG A 108 -13.33 6.30 3.73
CA ARG A 108 -14.50 7.07 4.19
C ARG A 108 -15.81 6.32 3.99
N GLU A 109 -16.02 5.70 2.84
CA GLU A 109 -17.23 4.90 2.54
C GLU A 109 -17.38 3.76 3.55
N ILE A 110 -16.32 2.99 3.78
CA ILE A 110 -16.30 1.88 4.76
C ILE A 110 -16.60 2.38 6.17
N LEU A 111 -15.91 3.43 6.62
CA LEU A 111 -16.08 3.96 7.98
C LEU A 111 -17.48 4.52 8.19
N LYS A 112 -18.05 5.18 7.17
CA LYS A 112 -19.43 5.69 7.21
C LYS A 112 -20.42 4.53 7.40
N ASP A 113 -20.32 3.48 6.61
CA ASP A 113 -21.21 2.32 6.70
C ASP A 113 -21.09 1.62 8.08
N MET A 114 -19.86 1.42 8.57
CA MET A 114 -19.63 0.81 9.87
C MET A 114 -20.12 1.68 11.04
N LEU A 115 -19.96 3.00 10.95
CA LEU A 115 -20.41 3.94 11.96
C LEU A 115 -21.94 3.98 12.03
N GLN A 116 -22.61 4.00 10.87
CA GLN A 116 -24.08 3.94 10.79
C GLN A 116 -24.65 2.62 11.32
N ALA A 117 -23.89 1.52 11.19
CA ALA A 117 -24.27 0.22 11.70
C ALA A 117 -24.06 0.07 13.22
N ALA A 118 -23.07 0.77 13.77
CA ALA A 118 -22.71 0.69 15.18
C ALA A 118 -23.66 1.52 16.07
N ARG A 119 -23.85 1.05 17.31
CA ARG A 119 -24.66 1.73 18.31
C ARG A 119 -23.96 3.00 18.84
N ASN A 120 -24.75 4.03 19.16
CA ASN A 120 -24.39 5.23 19.94
C ASN A 120 -23.41 6.23 19.30
N GLN A 121 -23.30 6.34 17.97
CA GLN A 121 -22.40 7.32 17.36
C GLN A 121 -22.90 7.82 15.98
N SER A 122 -23.92 8.69 15.95
CA SER A 122 -24.44 9.24 14.68
C SER A 122 -23.77 10.55 14.21
N LYS A 123 -22.86 11.16 15.01
CA LYS A 123 -22.37 12.54 14.76
C LYS A 123 -20.86 12.75 14.62
N LEU A 124 -20.01 11.71 14.73
CA LEU A 124 -18.56 11.91 14.61
C LEU A 124 -18.12 12.13 13.16
N LYS A 125 -17.20 13.09 12.95
CA LYS A 125 -16.56 13.26 11.64
C LYS A 125 -15.54 12.13 11.43
N THR A 126 -15.41 11.63 10.20
CA THR A 126 -14.45 10.55 9.87
C THR A 126 -13.01 10.86 10.30
N GLN A 127 -12.63 12.14 10.31
CA GLN A 127 -11.28 12.57 10.69
C GLN A 127 -11.02 12.43 12.20
N GLU A 128 -12.01 12.72 13.04
CA GLU A 128 -11.96 12.53 14.50
C GLU A 128 -11.90 11.04 14.83
N ILE A 129 -12.69 10.24 14.11
CA ILE A 129 -12.70 8.77 14.20
C ILE A 129 -11.31 8.18 13.98
N LEU A 130 -10.61 8.67 12.96
CA LEU A 130 -9.33 8.10 12.56
C LEU A 130 -8.18 8.52 13.48
N GLU A 131 -8.34 9.50 14.37
CA GLU A 131 -7.28 10.01 15.25
C GLU A 131 -6.01 10.35 14.44
N GLY A 132 -6.19 10.90 13.24
CA GLY A 132 -5.10 11.19 12.32
C GLY A 132 -4.41 9.97 11.69
N LYS A 133 -4.86 8.72 11.91
CA LYS A 133 -4.28 7.46 11.38
C LYS A 133 -5.01 6.97 10.12
N THR A 134 -5.01 7.80 9.08
CA THR A 134 -5.65 7.47 7.79
C THR A 134 -4.91 6.34 7.06
N ILE A 135 -5.60 5.66 6.15
CA ILE A 135 -5.04 4.56 5.35
C ILE A 135 -3.78 4.98 4.60
N THR A 136 -3.76 6.22 4.10
CA THR A 136 -2.59 6.76 3.41
C THR A 136 -1.40 6.92 4.34
N LYS A 137 -1.60 7.40 5.57
CA LYS A 137 -0.53 7.53 6.56
C LYS A 137 -0.02 6.16 7.03
N ILE A 138 -0.93 5.19 7.21
CA ILE A 138 -0.57 3.80 7.52
C ILE A 138 0.36 3.24 6.42
N ILE A 139 0.05 3.48 5.14
CA ILE A 139 0.89 3.03 4.03
C ILE A 139 2.27 3.69 4.06
N LYS A 140 2.35 5.00 4.35
CA LYS A 140 3.64 5.72 4.49
C LYS A 140 4.51 5.06 5.56
N VAL A 141 3.96 4.92 6.78
CA VAL A 141 4.67 4.31 7.90
C VAL A 141 5.13 2.90 7.54
N ARG A 142 4.27 2.09 6.90
CA ARG A 142 4.64 0.73 6.46
C ARG A 142 5.72 0.74 5.38
N ARG A 143 5.76 1.73 4.50
CA ARG A 143 6.81 1.88 3.48
C ARG A 143 8.16 2.17 4.14
N ILE A 144 8.20 3.10 5.09
CA ILE A 144 9.40 3.40 5.89
C ILE A 144 9.86 2.16 6.68
N CYS A 145 8.93 1.44 7.31
CA CYS A 145 9.24 0.19 8.02
C CYS A 145 9.87 -0.86 7.10
N TYR A 146 9.32 -0.98 5.88
CA TYR A 146 9.82 -1.90 4.87
C TYR A 146 11.20 -1.47 4.37
N TYR A 147 11.42 -0.18 4.14
CA TYR A 147 12.74 0.36 3.81
C TYR A 147 13.78 0.00 4.86
N GLY A 148 13.49 0.26 6.14
CA GLY A 148 14.40 -0.16 7.21
C GLY A 148 14.61 -1.68 7.26
N HIS A 149 13.60 -2.50 6.90
CA HIS A 149 13.78 -3.95 6.78
C HIS A 149 14.75 -4.34 5.65
N LEU A 150 14.77 -3.59 4.53
CA LEU A 150 15.75 -3.77 3.48
C LEU A 150 17.17 -3.42 3.97
N LEU A 151 17.34 -2.32 4.68
CA LEU A 151 18.65 -1.88 5.16
C LEU A 151 19.30 -2.84 6.16
N ARG A 152 18.51 -3.48 7.01
CA ARG A 152 18.99 -4.45 8.01
C ARG A 152 19.16 -5.87 7.47
N ARG A 153 18.92 -6.11 6.18
CA ARG A 153 19.05 -7.44 5.56
C ARG A 153 20.50 -7.66 5.17
N ASP A 154 21.03 -8.84 5.48
CA ASP A 154 22.38 -9.24 5.09
C ASP A 154 22.60 -9.13 3.58
N GLN A 155 23.83 -8.79 3.19
CA GLN A 155 24.25 -8.69 1.80
C GLN A 155 25.07 -9.93 1.40
N PRO A 156 24.96 -10.42 0.15
CA PRO A 156 24.05 -9.98 -0.90
C PRO A 156 22.64 -10.61 -0.75
N HIS A 157 21.59 -9.81 -0.95
CA HIS A 157 20.22 -10.32 -1.02
C HIS A 157 19.47 -9.67 -2.17
N ILE A 158 18.63 -10.44 -2.89
CA ILE A 158 17.91 -9.97 -4.10
C ILE A 158 17.13 -8.67 -3.88
N LEU A 159 16.59 -8.47 -2.68
CA LEU A 159 15.86 -7.24 -2.34
C LEU A 159 16.76 -6.00 -2.23
N ASN A 160 18.01 -6.18 -1.83
CA ASN A 160 19.00 -5.12 -1.77
C ASN A 160 19.49 -4.77 -3.17
N SER A 161 19.67 -5.77 -4.03
CA SER A 161 19.92 -5.57 -5.46
C SER A 161 18.77 -4.80 -6.11
N ALA A 162 17.52 -5.19 -5.83
CA ALA A 162 16.33 -4.49 -6.35
C ALA A 162 16.18 -3.05 -5.83
N LEU A 163 16.62 -2.77 -4.60
CA LEU A 163 16.62 -1.43 -4.02
C LEU A 163 17.64 -0.51 -4.71
N ARG A 164 18.83 -1.05 -5.03
CA ARG A 164 19.92 -0.33 -5.71
C ARG A 164 19.75 -0.27 -7.22
N TYR A 165 18.80 -1.03 -7.77
CA TYR A 165 18.55 -1.07 -9.20
C TYR A 165 17.96 0.26 -9.67
N THR A 166 18.75 1.01 -10.43
CA THR A 166 18.35 2.27 -11.05
C THR A 166 18.03 2.04 -12.52
N THR A 167 16.94 2.65 -13.00
CA THR A 167 16.62 2.67 -14.44
C THR A 167 17.31 3.86 -15.09
N THR A 168 17.90 3.65 -16.27
CA THR A 168 18.86 4.58 -16.89
C THR A 168 18.23 5.90 -17.34
N GLU A 169 16.99 5.91 -17.84
CA GLU A 169 16.38 7.11 -18.41
C GLU A 169 14.92 7.32 -17.98
N ARG A 170 14.57 8.52 -17.52
CA ARG A 170 13.20 8.91 -17.18
C ARG A 170 12.67 9.91 -18.19
N LYS A 171 11.38 9.78 -18.55
CA LYS A 171 10.69 10.76 -19.40
C LYS A 171 10.81 12.18 -18.83
N VAL A 172 11.21 13.14 -19.67
CA VAL A 172 11.27 14.58 -19.34
C VAL A 172 9.86 15.13 -19.02
N GLY A 173 9.78 16.02 -18.03
CA GLY A 173 8.53 16.68 -17.62
C GLY A 173 7.77 15.93 -16.52
N ARG A 174 6.89 15.00 -16.89
CA ARG A 174 6.06 14.23 -15.95
C ARG A 174 6.53 12.76 -15.88
N PRO A 175 7.65 12.47 -15.20
CA PRO A 175 8.15 11.11 -15.09
C PRO A 175 7.19 10.24 -14.28
N ILE A 176 7.20 8.94 -14.57
CA ILE A 176 6.47 7.95 -13.79
C ILE A 176 7.03 7.91 -12.38
N TYR A 177 6.14 7.95 -11.39
CA TYR A 177 6.51 7.92 -9.98
C TYR A 177 7.02 6.53 -9.57
N ILE A 178 8.25 6.44 -9.08
CA ILE A 178 8.86 5.21 -8.59
C ILE A 178 8.72 5.08 -7.08
N TRP A 179 9.07 3.91 -6.54
CA TRP A 179 8.94 3.63 -5.12
C TRP A 179 9.84 4.55 -4.28
N GLU A 180 11.06 4.80 -4.74
CA GLU A 180 12.01 5.69 -4.09
C GLU A 180 11.48 7.13 -3.98
N ASP A 181 10.85 7.65 -5.04
CA ASP A 181 10.22 8.97 -4.97
C ASP A 181 9.18 9.01 -3.83
N SER A 182 8.38 7.94 -3.71
CA SER A 182 7.36 7.82 -2.65
C SER A 182 7.97 7.70 -1.27
N LEU A 183 9.08 6.98 -1.14
CA LEU A 183 9.84 6.89 0.10
C LEU A 183 10.35 8.27 0.50
N ARG A 184 11.00 9.01 -0.41
CA ARG A 184 11.51 10.36 -0.15
C ARG A 184 10.42 11.32 0.32
N GLN A 185 9.23 11.28 -0.30
CA GLN A 185 8.07 12.04 0.19
C GLN A 185 7.59 11.62 1.59
N ASP A 186 7.73 10.34 1.94
CA ASP A 186 7.35 9.86 3.25
C ASP A 186 8.39 10.25 4.31
N LEU A 187 9.69 10.19 4.02
CA LEU A 187 10.75 10.62 4.94
C LEU A 187 10.65 12.12 5.23
N ASN A 188 10.45 12.93 4.18
CA ASN A 188 10.26 14.38 4.32
C ASN A 188 9.02 14.72 5.16
N TYR A 189 7.96 13.90 5.09
CA TYR A 189 6.78 14.09 5.95
C TYR A 189 7.10 13.93 7.45
N HIS A 190 8.17 13.23 7.79
CA HIS A 190 8.68 13.08 9.15
C HIS A 190 9.86 14.02 9.45
N ASN A 191 10.09 15.06 8.62
CA ASN A 191 11.17 16.04 8.76
C ASN A 191 12.55 15.40 8.94
N ARG A 192 12.81 14.31 8.22
CA ARG A 192 14.09 13.60 8.26
C ARG A 192 14.59 13.33 6.86
N ASN A 193 15.89 13.46 6.67
CA ASN A 193 16.55 13.08 5.42
C ASN A 193 16.81 11.56 5.36
N GLN A 194 17.36 11.08 4.24
CA GLN A 194 17.58 9.64 4.05
C GLN A 194 18.65 9.08 4.98
N GLU A 195 19.76 9.78 5.20
CA GLU A 195 20.88 9.34 6.05
C GLU A 195 20.47 9.20 7.53
N GLU A 196 19.71 10.16 8.04
CA GLU A 196 19.13 10.11 9.38
C GLU A 196 18.22 8.89 9.55
N TRP A 197 17.46 8.55 8.51
CA TRP A 197 16.63 7.37 8.51
C TRP A 197 17.42 6.07 8.37
N ASP A 198 18.49 6.05 7.59
CA ASP A 198 19.36 4.89 7.41
C ASP A 198 20.03 4.51 8.74
N THR A 199 20.46 5.52 9.49
CA THR A 199 21.02 5.38 10.85
C THR A 199 19.95 4.87 11.81
N LEU A 200 18.80 5.55 11.87
CA LEU A 200 17.68 5.15 12.73
C LEU A 200 17.16 3.74 12.41
N ALA A 201 17.21 3.35 11.14
CA ALA A 201 16.77 2.05 10.69
C ALA A 201 17.66 0.92 11.23
N GLN A 202 18.91 1.14 11.62
CA GLN A 202 19.71 0.07 12.22
C GLN A 202 19.09 -0.42 13.54
N ASN A 203 18.50 0.48 14.32
CA ASN A 203 17.80 0.14 15.55
C ASN A 203 16.28 0.01 15.33
N LYS A 204 15.79 -1.23 15.26
CA LYS A 204 14.35 -1.53 15.06
C LYS A 204 13.46 -0.92 16.13
N MET A 205 13.92 -0.80 17.37
CA MET A 205 13.13 -0.29 18.50
C MET A 205 13.01 1.23 18.47
N GLU A 206 14.10 1.94 18.19
CA GLU A 206 14.08 3.39 18.00
C GLU A 206 13.24 3.78 16.77
N MET A 207 13.39 3.03 15.68
CA MET A 207 12.56 3.22 14.50
C MET A 207 11.07 3.05 14.81
N LYS A 208 10.66 2.22 15.79
CA LYS A 208 9.24 2.10 16.18
C LYS A 208 8.73 3.36 16.88
N LYS A 209 9.57 4.00 17.71
CA LYS A 209 9.22 5.21 18.48
C LYS A 209 9.00 6.43 17.59
N SER A 210 9.79 6.57 16.51
CA SER A 210 9.73 7.71 15.58
C SER A 210 8.53 7.70 14.61
N ARG A 211 7.65 6.69 14.68
CA ARG A 211 6.48 6.53 13.80
C ARG A 211 5.18 7.09 14.39
N GLY A 212 5.22 7.55 15.65
CA GLY A 212 4.09 8.05 16.43
C GLY A 212 3.45 9.29 15.85
#